data_AF-A0A8R7TTG6-F1
#
_entry.id   AF-A0A8R7TTG6-F1
#
_cell.length_a   1.000
_cell.length_b   1.000
_cell.length_c   1.000
_cell.angle_alpha   90.00
_cell.angle_beta   90.00
_cell.angle_gamma   90.00
#
_symmetry.space_group_name_H-M   'P 1'
#
loop_
_entity.id
_entity.type
_entity.pdbx_description
1 polymer ?
#
loop_
_entity_poly.entity_id
_entity_poly.type
_entity_poly.pdbx_seq_one_letter_code
_entity_poly.pdbx_strand_id
1 'polypeptide(L)'
;MECLNCFHTRDLCVGNVELGNGCFYFTLLEGFKWTACIPCFARPDLLRKLNVAMDKGTSTTAYLRTKEGFSFKTTILNEKERTYFGSSNWGAFAKAYKFEEGMAIHFDFSKYSDPDPDILVDLENIPILPPSYFLVPKTTQEIVDNTYYTADSVLTWKEKNYLVSFVNGIEWPTNTHNAGKHYASYVPLVHALNKTNIQNKCLKLPRCVVPEIMDGNGEMKLIYDDKTNFKDTYSTAALPDGRLLVNGWRRILKECNLEIGARLISVLHHGSAGIFLFLTSIPKRED
;
A
#
# COMPACT_ATOMS: atom_id res chain seq x y z
N MET A 1 8.59 -34.53 12.02
CA MET A 1 8.99 -34.82 10.63
C MET A 1 8.07 -34.00 9.75
N GLU A 2 8.58 -33.24 8.78
CA GLU A 2 7.73 -32.46 7.86
C GLU A 2 7.13 -33.38 6.79
N CYS A 3 5.88 -33.11 6.43
CA CYS A 3 5.22 -33.82 5.36
C CYS A 3 5.83 -33.46 4.00
N LEU A 4 6.29 -34.45 3.23
CA LEU A 4 6.91 -34.22 1.91
C LEU A 4 5.98 -33.58 0.88
N ASN A 5 4.66 -33.58 1.12
CA ASN A 5 3.66 -33.06 0.18
C ASN A 5 3.24 -31.62 0.47
N CYS A 6 3.27 -31.18 1.73
CA CYS A 6 2.89 -29.81 2.09
C CYS A 6 3.88 -29.08 3.01
N PHE A 7 5.00 -29.71 3.36
CA PHE A 7 6.08 -29.18 4.21
C PHE A 7 5.63 -28.73 5.61
N HIS A 8 4.46 -29.18 6.06
CA HIS A 8 3.96 -28.90 7.40
C HIS A 8 4.32 -30.02 8.38
N THR A 9 4.56 -29.62 9.63
CA THR A 9 5.02 -30.48 10.75
C THR A 9 3.88 -31.19 11.49
N ARG A 10 2.61 -30.93 11.15
CA ARG A 10 1.48 -31.64 11.77
C ARG A 10 1.35 -33.05 11.18
N ASP A 11 1.24 -34.05 12.05
CA ASP A 11 1.08 -35.50 11.78
C ASP A 11 -0.21 -35.91 11.03
N LEU A 12 -0.87 -34.98 10.31
CA LEU A 12 -2.16 -35.20 9.64
C LEU A 12 -2.03 -35.47 8.14
N CYS A 13 -0.83 -35.68 7.60
CA CYS A 13 -0.67 -36.17 6.23
C CYS A 13 -1.06 -37.64 6.06
N VAL A 14 -1.53 -38.30 7.12
CA VAL A 14 -2.00 -39.69 7.10
C VAL A 14 -3.50 -39.72 7.38
N GLY A 15 -4.30 -39.93 6.33
CA GLY A 15 -5.74 -40.15 6.40
C GLY A 15 -6.58 -38.96 5.94
N ASN A 16 -7.68 -39.28 5.25
CA ASN A 16 -8.76 -38.33 4.92
C ASN A 16 -9.47 -37.91 6.23
N VAL A 17 -8.83 -37.04 7.01
CA VAL A 17 -9.50 -36.39 8.15
C VAL A 17 -10.32 -35.25 7.57
N GLU A 18 -11.64 -35.41 7.54
CA GLU A 18 -12.54 -34.31 7.20
C GLU A 18 -12.36 -33.18 8.22
N LEU A 19 -12.13 -31.97 7.73
CA LEU A 19 -12.27 -30.73 8.48
C LEU A 19 -13.75 -30.56 8.82
N GLY A 20 -14.19 -31.16 9.92
CA GLY A 20 -15.57 -31.10 10.40
C GLY A 20 -16.10 -29.68 10.62
N ASN A 21 -15.23 -28.66 10.63
CA ASN A 21 -15.58 -27.25 10.75
C ASN A 21 -15.17 -26.37 9.56
N GLY A 22 -14.67 -26.94 8.45
CA GLY A 22 -14.28 -26.19 7.24
C GLY A 22 -13.24 -25.09 7.47
N CYS A 23 -12.43 -25.19 8.53
CA CYS A 23 -11.40 -24.22 8.89
C CYS A 23 -10.02 -24.85 8.85
N PHE A 24 -9.03 -24.12 8.35
CA PHE A 24 -7.64 -24.54 8.40
C PHE A 24 -6.72 -23.36 8.59
N TYR A 25 -5.48 -23.64 9.00
CA TYR A 25 -4.44 -22.63 9.04
C TYR A 25 -3.15 -23.20 8.49
N PHE A 26 -2.26 -22.33 8.04
CA PHE A 26 -0.91 -22.72 7.70
C PHE A 26 0.09 -21.59 7.98
N THR A 27 1.33 -22.00 8.23
CA THR A 27 2.47 -21.09 8.42
C THR A 27 3.07 -20.75 7.06
N LEU A 28 3.28 -19.47 6.80
CA LEU A 28 3.96 -18.98 5.59
C LEU A 28 5.41 -19.44 5.58
N LEU A 29 5.78 -20.20 4.54
CA LEU A 29 7.15 -20.69 4.33
C LEU A 29 7.94 -19.77 3.41
N GLU A 30 9.25 -19.97 3.31
CA GLU A 30 10.08 -19.28 2.33
C GLU A 30 9.45 -19.37 0.92
N GLY A 31 9.48 -18.26 0.19
CA GLY A 31 8.92 -18.19 -1.16
C GLY A 31 7.39 -18.08 -1.21
N PHE A 32 6.69 -17.97 -0.07
CA PHE A 32 5.22 -17.91 -0.02
C PHE A 32 4.64 -16.87 -0.97
N LYS A 33 5.31 -15.75 -1.23
CA LYS A 33 4.83 -14.67 -2.11
C LYS A 33 4.51 -15.13 -3.54
N TRP A 34 5.11 -16.23 -4.01
CA TRP A 34 4.86 -16.81 -5.32
C TRP A 34 3.73 -17.83 -5.27
N THR A 35 3.84 -18.78 -4.34
CA THR A 35 2.86 -19.82 -4.09
C THR A 35 2.87 -20.18 -2.62
N ALA A 36 1.70 -20.51 -2.07
CA ALA A 36 1.57 -21.03 -0.72
C ALA A 36 0.89 -22.39 -0.77
N CYS A 37 1.59 -23.43 -0.30
CA CYS A 37 1.09 -24.79 -0.32
C CYS A 37 -0.03 -24.97 0.71
N ILE A 38 -1.16 -25.51 0.27
CA ILE A 38 -2.28 -25.84 1.13
C ILE A 38 -1.93 -27.13 1.89
N PRO A 39 -2.10 -27.18 3.22
CA PRO A 39 -1.82 -28.38 3.99
C PRO A 39 -2.62 -29.60 3.50
N CYS A 40 -1.98 -30.78 3.50
CA CYS A 40 -2.64 -32.01 3.01
C CYS A 40 -3.93 -32.35 3.75
N PHE A 41 -4.04 -32.02 5.04
CA PHE A 41 -5.26 -32.26 5.81
C PHE A 41 -6.43 -31.36 5.37
N ALA A 42 -6.16 -30.17 4.82
CA ALA A 42 -7.19 -29.24 4.36
C ALA A 42 -7.55 -29.42 2.88
N ARG A 43 -6.65 -30.06 2.13
CA ARG A 43 -6.76 -30.24 0.67
C ARG A 43 -8.05 -30.93 0.23
N PRO A 44 -8.48 -32.08 0.81
CA PRO A 44 -9.68 -32.77 0.33
C PRO A 44 -10.96 -31.92 0.44
N ASP A 45 -11.16 -31.28 1.59
CA ASP A 45 -12.39 -30.50 1.83
C ASP A 45 -12.41 -29.20 1.03
N LEU A 46 -11.26 -28.53 0.91
CA LEU A 46 -11.14 -27.33 0.09
C LEU A 46 -11.41 -27.65 -1.40
N LEU A 47 -10.81 -28.72 -1.94
CA LEU A 47 -11.04 -29.11 -3.33
C LEU A 47 -12.49 -29.55 -3.58
N ARG A 48 -13.10 -30.26 -2.61
CA ARG A 48 -14.53 -30.62 -2.66
C ARG A 48 -15.41 -29.37 -2.72
N LYS A 49 -15.15 -28.40 -1.84
CA LYS A 49 -15.86 -27.10 -1.78
C LYS A 49 -15.72 -26.31 -3.08
N LEU A 50 -14.55 -26.38 -3.73
CA LEU A 50 -14.30 -25.70 -5.00
C LEU A 50 -14.74 -26.51 -6.23
N ASN A 51 -15.33 -27.70 -6.04
CA ASN A 51 -15.69 -28.64 -7.09
C ASN A 51 -14.52 -29.00 -8.03
N VAL A 52 -13.34 -29.25 -7.46
CA VAL A 52 -12.12 -29.61 -8.17
C VAL A 52 -11.76 -31.07 -7.87
N ALA A 53 -11.50 -31.86 -8.93
CA ALA A 53 -11.05 -33.24 -8.79
C ALA A 53 -9.62 -33.31 -8.22
N MET A 54 -9.40 -34.13 -7.19
CA MET A 54 -8.11 -34.19 -6.49
C MET A 54 -6.96 -34.74 -7.34
N ASP A 55 -7.23 -35.73 -8.19
CA ASP A 55 -6.24 -36.50 -8.94
C ASP A 55 -5.85 -35.87 -10.28
N LYS A 56 -6.50 -34.77 -10.67
CA LYS A 56 -6.28 -34.10 -11.96
C LYS A 56 -5.57 -32.77 -11.78
N GLY A 57 -4.47 -32.60 -12.53
CA GLY A 57 -3.80 -31.31 -12.70
C GLY A 57 -4.76 -30.27 -13.28
N THR A 58 -5.16 -29.29 -12.48
CA THR A 58 -6.18 -28.28 -12.83
C THR A 58 -5.91 -26.96 -12.11
N SER A 59 -6.54 -25.89 -12.59
CA SER A 59 -6.59 -24.63 -11.89
C SER A 59 -8.03 -24.14 -11.79
N THR A 60 -8.35 -23.51 -10.66
CA THR A 60 -9.62 -22.81 -10.45
C THR A 60 -9.37 -21.45 -9.82
N THR A 61 -10.42 -20.63 -9.75
CA THR A 61 -10.41 -19.34 -9.08
C THR A 61 -11.22 -19.44 -7.79
N ALA A 62 -10.69 -18.86 -6.72
CA ALA A 62 -11.43 -18.57 -5.49
C ALA A 62 -11.23 -17.09 -5.11
N TYR A 63 -12.11 -16.54 -4.28
CA TYR A 63 -11.87 -15.22 -3.69
C TYR A 63 -11.55 -15.35 -2.20
N LEU A 64 -10.48 -14.71 -1.78
CA LEU A 64 -10.11 -14.54 -0.38
C LEU A 64 -10.80 -13.29 0.14
N ARG A 65 -11.75 -13.46 1.07
CA ARG A 65 -12.50 -12.37 1.69
C ARG A 65 -12.01 -12.10 3.09
N THR A 66 -11.87 -10.83 3.44
CA THR A 66 -11.38 -10.39 4.75
C THR A 66 -12.46 -9.61 5.49
N LYS A 67 -12.32 -9.50 6.82
CA LYS A 67 -13.27 -8.76 7.66
C LYS A 67 -13.35 -7.26 7.31
N GLU A 68 -12.28 -6.70 6.75
CA GLU A 68 -12.25 -5.31 6.28
C GLU A 68 -13.01 -5.09 4.96
N GLY A 69 -13.58 -6.16 4.37
CA GLY A 69 -14.34 -6.11 3.13
C GLY A 69 -13.49 -6.20 1.86
N PHE A 70 -12.21 -6.58 1.98
CA PHE A 70 -11.37 -6.79 0.80
C PHE A 70 -11.67 -8.17 0.21
N SER A 71 -11.66 -8.22 -1.12
CA SER A 71 -11.80 -9.46 -1.89
C SER A 71 -10.61 -9.60 -2.84
N PHE A 72 -9.82 -10.65 -2.65
CA PHE A 72 -8.66 -10.96 -3.49
C PHE A 72 -8.94 -12.20 -4.32
N LYS A 73 -9.02 -12.03 -5.64
CA LYS A 73 -9.17 -13.14 -6.59
C LYS A 73 -7.87 -13.95 -6.63
N THR A 74 -7.84 -15.17 -6.11
CA THR A 74 -6.65 -16.03 -6.12
C THR A 74 -6.84 -17.22 -7.07
N THR A 75 -5.73 -17.71 -7.63
CA THR A 75 -5.73 -18.95 -8.40
C THR A 75 -5.35 -20.10 -7.48
N ILE A 76 -6.19 -21.13 -7.48
CA ILE A 76 -5.91 -22.41 -6.82
C ILE A 76 -5.32 -23.32 -7.88
N LEU A 77 -4.06 -23.71 -7.71
CA LEU A 77 -3.36 -24.65 -8.58
C LEU A 77 -3.41 -26.02 -7.91
N ASN A 78 -4.12 -26.97 -8.50
CA ASN A 78 -4.13 -28.36 -8.06
C ASN A 78 -3.22 -29.21 -8.94
N GLU A 79 -2.26 -29.87 -8.31
CA GLU A 79 -1.43 -30.92 -8.87
C GLU A 79 -1.86 -32.27 -8.28
N LYS A 80 -1.30 -33.37 -8.78
CA LYS A 80 -1.67 -34.74 -8.34
C LYS A 80 -1.61 -34.89 -6.81
N GLU A 81 -0.58 -34.35 -6.18
CA GLU A 81 -0.29 -34.56 -4.76
C GLU A 81 -0.34 -33.28 -3.92
N ARG A 82 -0.44 -32.12 -4.57
CA ARG A 82 -0.26 -30.81 -3.92
C ARG A 82 -1.26 -29.80 -4.45
N THR A 83 -1.64 -28.84 -3.62
CA THR A 83 -2.50 -27.75 -4.02
C THR A 83 -1.91 -26.45 -3.47
N TYR A 84 -1.98 -25.36 -4.23
CA TYR A 84 -1.38 -24.09 -3.85
C TYR A 84 -2.36 -22.94 -4.06
N PHE A 85 -2.30 -21.95 -3.17
CA PHE A 85 -2.62 -20.58 -3.53
C PHE A 85 -1.48 -20.03 -4.39
N GLY A 86 -1.79 -19.33 -5.48
CA GLY A 86 -0.77 -18.75 -6.34
C GLY A 86 -1.23 -17.56 -7.16
N SER A 87 -0.37 -17.14 -8.09
CA SER A 87 -0.54 -15.99 -9.00
C SER A 87 -0.33 -14.61 -8.35
N SER A 88 -0.31 -13.56 -9.17
CA SER A 88 0.00 -12.18 -8.77
C SER A 88 -0.89 -11.64 -7.65
N ASN A 89 -2.12 -12.12 -7.56
CA ASN A 89 -3.10 -11.63 -6.60
C ASN A 89 -2.91 -12.23 -5.20
N TRP A 90 -2.28 -13.41 -5.08
CA TRP A 90 -1.79 -13.91 -3.79
C TRP A 90 -0.65 -13.02 -3.28
N GLY A 91 0.30 -12.66 -4.15
CA GLY A 91 1.35 -11.70 -3.84
C GLY A 91 0.78 -10.33 -3.43
N ALA A 92 -0.28 -9.87 -4.09
CA ALA A 92 -0.99 -8.64 -3.72
C ALA A 92 -1.65 -8.74 -2.33
N PHE A 93 -2.31 -9.85 -2.03
CA PHE A 93 -2.87 -10.12 -0.71
C PHE A 93 -1.79 -10.10 0.38
N ALA A 94 -0.69 -10.83 0.15
CA ALA A 94 0.47 -10.82 1.04
C ALA A 94 1.06 -9.43 1.26
N LYS A 95 1.17 -8.63 0.19
CA LYS A 95 1.66 -7.24 0.27
C LYS A 95 0.70 -6.34 1.05
N ALA A 96 -0.61 -6.50 0.82
CA ALA A 96 -1.64 -5.69 1.46
C ALA A 96 -1.64 -5.83 2.99
N TYR A 97 -1.38 -7.04 3.48
CA TYR A 97 -1.37 -7.36 4.92
C TYR A 97 0.03 -7.47 5.54
N LYS A 98 1.07 -7.11 4.76
CA LYS A 98 2.47 -7.16 5.19
C LYS A 98 2.85 -8.52 5.79
N PHE A 99 2.52 -9.59 5.07
CA PHE A 99 2.87 -10.94 5.49
C PHE A 99 4.38 -11.14 5.54
N GLU A 100 4.83 -11.90 6.53
CA GLU A 100 6.22 -12.27 6.77
C GLU A 100 6.31 -13.80 6.90
N GLU A 101 7.48 -14.36 6.58
CA GLU A 101 7.74 -15.78 6.78
C GLU A 101 7.55 -16.15 8.25
N GLY A 102 6.96 -17.31 8.53
CA GLY A 102 6.64 -17.77 9.87
C GLY A 102 5.28 -17.28 10.39
N MET A 103 4.59 -16.35 9.71
CA MET A 103 3.23 -15.97 10.09
C MET A 103 2.24 -17.11 9.85
N ALA A 104 1.33 -17.35 10.79
CA ALA A 104 0.22 -18.28 10.63
C ALA A 104 -1.01 -17.54 10.10
N ILE A 105 -1.68 -18.08 9.08
CA ILE A 105 -2.91 -17.52 8.52
C ILE A 105 -4.05 -18.51 8.70
N HIS A 106 -5.20 -18.02 9.15
CA HIS A 106 -6.42 -18.79 9.33
C HIS A 106 -7.40 -18.59 8.17
N PHE A 107 -7.95 -19.68 7.66
CA PHE A 107 -8.90 -19.73 6.56
C PHE A 107 -10.15 -20.49 7.00
N ASP A 108 -11.31 -19.95 6.65
CA ASP A 108 -12.63 -20.49 6.96
C ASP A 108 -13.47 -20.51 5.68
N PHE A 109 -13.82 -21.70 5.21
CA PHE A 109 -14.73 -21.90 4.08
C PHE A 109 -16.05 -22.56 4.50
N SER A 110 -16.32 -22.62 5.81
CA SER A 110 -17.53 -23.24 6.38
C SER A 110 -18.76 -22.33 6.33
N LYS A 111 -18.55 -21.01 6.36
CA LYS A 111 -19.62 -20.00 6.49
C LYS A 111 -20.38 -19.71 5.21
N TYR A 112 -19.95 -20.25 4.08
CA TYR A 112 -20.58 -19.99 2.78
C TYR A 112 -21.31 -21.24 2.27
N SER A 113 -22.59 -21.09 1.97
CA SER A 113 -23.40 -22.13 1.31
C SER A 113 -22.82 -22.46 -0.06
N ASP A 114 -22.94 -23.71 -0.48
CA ASP A 114 -22.77 -24.05 -1.90
C ASP A 114 -23.75 -23.21 -2.74
N PRO A 115 -23.32 -22.54 -3.83
CA PRO A 115 -22.07 -22.73 -4.57
C PRO A 115 -21.03 -21.61 -4.38
N ASP A 116 -21.07 -20.82 -3.30
CA ASP A 116 -20.15 -19.68 -3.13
C ASP A 116 -18.71 -20.21 -2.87
N PRO A 117 -17.76 -19.98 -3.81
CA PRO A 117 -16.40 -20.52 -3.75
C PRO A 117 -15.48 -19.68 -2.86
N ASP A 118 -16.02 -18.70 -2.14
CA ASP A 118 -15.24 -17.75 -1.40
C ASP A 118 -14.71 -18.33 -0.09
N ILE A 119 -13.52 -17.89 0.29
CA ILE A 119 -12.79 -18.35 1.47
C ILE A 119 -12.62 -17.14 2.37
N LEU A 120 -13.17 -17.18 3.58
CA LEU A 120 -12.88 -16.16 4.58
C LEU A 120 -11.44 -16.36 5.05
N VAL A 121 -10.72 -15.26 5.13
CA VAL A 121 -9.40 -15.21 5.78
C VAL A 121 -9.55 -14.37 7.03
N ASP A 122 -9.33 -15.03 8.17
CA ASP A 122 -9.31 -14.36 9.45
C ASP A 122 -7.88 -13.94 9.77
N LEU A 123 -7.67 -12.63 9.81
CA LEU A 123 -6.39 -12.01 10.07
C LEU A 123 -6.53 -11.10 11.28
N GLU A 124 -5.63 -11.26 12.24
CA GLU A 124 -5.47 -10.29 13.31
C GLU A 124 -4.91 -8.97 12.77
N ASN A 125 -4.02 -9.07 11.77
CA ASN A 125 -3.41 -7.92 11.11
C ASN A 125 -4.45 -7.12 10.31
N ILE A 126 -4.49 -5.82 10.53
CA ILE A 126 -5.17 -4.87 9.66
C ILE A 126 -4.33 -4.62 8.39
N PRO A 127 -4.97 -4.40 7.22
CA PRO A 127 -4.23 -4.14 6.00
C PRO A 127 -3.45 -2.83 6.12
N ILE A 128 -2.32 -2.76 5.42
CA ILE A 128 -1.45 -1.59 5.31
C ILE A 128 -1.57 -0.89 3.96
N LEU A 129 -2.21 -1.50 2.96
CA LEU A 129 -2.43 -0.92 1.64
C LEU A 129 -3.91 -1.07 1.24
N PRO A 130 -4.53 -0.03 0.64
CA PRO A 130 -5.90 -0.11 0.16
C PRO A 130 -6.01 -0.87 -1.17
N PRO A 131 -7.21 -1.29 -1.59
CA PRO A 131 -7.42 -1.93 -2.89
C PRO A 131 -6.98 -1.03 -4.06
N SER A 132 -7.20 0.30 -3.95
CA SER A 132 -6.82 1.28 -4.98
C SER A 132 -5.34 1.24 -5.34
N TYR A 133 -4.47 0.87 -4.39
CA TYR A 133 -3.04 0.71 -4.62
C TYR A 133 -2.73 -0.33 -5.71
N PHE A 134 -3.49 -1.42 -5.75
CA PHE A 134 -3.26 -2.50 -6.72
C PHE A 134 -3.88 -2.23 -8.09
N LEU A 135 -4.70 -1.17 -8.20
CA LEU A 135 -5.34 -0.76 -9.44
C LEU A 135 -4.54 0.28 -10.22
N VAL A 136 -3.55 0.92 -9.59
CA VAL A 136 -2.69 1.92 -10.24
C VAL A 136 -1.47 1.27 -10.91
N PRO A 137 -0.84 1.93 -11.91
CA PRO A 137 0.37 1.43 -12.57
C PRO A 137 1.51 1.13 -11.60
N LYS A 138 2.42 0.22 -11.97
CA LYS A 138 3.59 -0.14 -11.14
C LYS A 138 4.48 1.06 -10.78
N THR A 139 4.65 2.00 -11.72
CA THR A 139 5.38 3.25 -11.47
C THR A 139 4.74 4.10 -10.38
N THR A 140 3.41 4.18 -10.33
CA THR A 140 2.67 4.84 -9.24
C THR A 140 2.85 4.08 -7.92
N GLN A 141 2.78 2.75 -7.95
CA GLN A 141 3.02 1.91 -6.76
C GLN A 141 4.41 2.13 -6.17
N GLU A 142 5.44 2.21 -7.02
CA GLU A 142 6.82 2.51 -6.60
C GLU A 142 6.94 3.90 -5.95
N ILE A 143 6.28 4.92 -6.50
CA ILE A 143 6.26 6.25 -5.90
C ILE A 143 5.57 6.22 -4.52
N VAL A 144 4.44 5.50 -4.40
CA VAL A 144 3.74 5.33 -3.12
C VAL A 144 4.59 4.58 -2.10
N ASP A 145 5.28 3.51 -2.52
CA ASP A 145 6.17 2.71 -1.65
C ASP A 145 7.35 3.54 -1.11
N ASN A 146 7.83 4.52 -1.89
CA ASN A 146 8.92 5.43 -1.51
C ASN A 146 8.46 6.65 -0.69
N THR A 147 7.20 6.70 -0.26
CA THR A 147 6.68 7.83 0.51
C THR A 147 7.44 8.02 1.82
N TYR A 148 7.89 9.25 2.07
CA TYR A 148 8.47 9.65 3.34
C TYR A 148 7.39 10.14 4.31
N TYR A 149 7.42 9.61 5.54
CA TYR A 149 6.53 10.00 6.62
C TYR A 149 7.31 10.73 7.71
N THR A 150 6.81 11.87 8.17
CA THR A 150 7.28 12.48 9.42
C THR A 150 6.62 11.84 10.65
N ALA A 151 7.08 12.23 11.83
CA ALA A 151 6.46 11.79 13.08
C ALA A 151 4.95 12.09 13.07
N ASP A 152 4.16 11.13 13.55
CA ASP A 152 2.70 11.19 13.69
C ASP A 152 1.91 11.37 12.38
N SER A 153 2.55 11.14 11.22
CA SER A 153 1.91 11.30 9.90
C SER A 153 1.54 9.97 9.22
N VAL A 154 1.85 8.83 9.84
CA VAL A 154 1.60 7.50 9.26
C VAL A 154 0.11 7.32 8.96
N LEU A 155 -0.17 6.92 7.73
CA LEU A 155 -1.52 6.71 7.21
C LEU A 155 -2.00 5.28 7.48
N THR A 156 -3.26 5.16 7.89
CA THR A 156 -4.01 3.91 7.81
C THR A 156 -4.20 3.50 6.35
N TRP A 157 -4.57 2.24 6.09
CA TRP A 157 -4.89 1.81 4.73
C TRP A 157 -6.02 2.63 4.10
N LYS A 158 -7.03 3.03 4.88
CA LYS A 158 -8.14 3.86 4.40
C LYS A 158 -7.62 5.22 3.93
N GLU A 159 -6.77 5.85 4.74
CA GLU A 159 -6.18 7.16 4.43
C GLU A 159 -5.19 7.09 3.27
N LYS A 160 -4.52 5.96 3.05
CA LYS A 160 -3.66 5.77 1.88
C LYS A 160 -4.41 5.83 0.55
N ASN A 161 -5.74 5.72 0.51
CA ASN A 161 -6.50 6.02 -0.71
C ASN A 161 -6.25 7.46 -1.20
N TYR A 162 -6.12 8.43 -0.29
CA TYR A 162 -5.81 9.82 -0.65
C TYR A 162 -4.41 9.94 -1.25
N LEU A 163 -3.42 9.24 -0.66
CA LEU A 163 -2.05 9.20 -1.19
C LEU A 163 -1.99 8.57 -2.58
N VAL A 164 -2.59 7.39 -2.75
CA VAL A 164 -2.63 6.69 -4.03
C VAL A 164 -3.32 7.56 -5.09
N SER A 165 -4.47 8.15 -4.75
CA SER A 165 -5.21 9.04 -5.66
C SER A 165 -4.39 10.27 -6.07
N PHE A 166 -3.75 10.93 -5.10
CA PHE A 166 -2.96 12.14 -5.35
C PHE A 166 -1.74 11.86 -6.23
N VAL A 167 -0.98 10.80 -5.91
CA VAL A 167 0.21 10.41 -6.68
C VAL A 167 -0.18 9.95 -8.09
N ASN A 168 -1.23 9.13 -8.22
CA ASN A 168 -1.68 8.66 -9.53
C ASN A 168 -2.20 9.81 -10.41
N GLY A 169 -2.77 10.84 -9.79
CA GLY A 169 -3.28 12.02 -10.47
C GLY A 169 -2.25 13.12 -10.72
N ILE A 170 -0.97 12.95 -10.34
CA ILE A 170 0.02 14.04 -10.35
C ILE A 170 0.30 14.62 -11.74
N GLU A 171 0.07 13.85 -12.80
CA GLU A 171 0.22 14.35 -14.18
C GLU A 171 -0.76 15.48 -14.49
N TRP A 172 -1.99 15.40 -13.97
CA TRP A 172 -3.03 16.40 -14.22
C TRP A 172 -2.60 17.81 -13.77
N PRO A 173 -2.23 18.07 -12.50
CA PRO A 173 -1.78 19.39 -12.10
C PRO A 173 -0.44 19.78 -12.76
N THR A 174 0.46 18.83 -13.08
CA THR A 174 1.67 19.18 -13.82
C THR A 174 1.38 19.71 -15.23
N ASN A 175 0.37 19.16 -15.91
CA ASN A 175 -0.06 19.62 -17.23
C ASN A 175 -0.82 20.96 -17.12
N THR A 176 -1.77 21.07 -16.19
CA THR A 176 -2.54 22.30 -15.96
C THR A 176 -1.63 23.51 -15.69
N HIS A 177 -0.55 23.31 -14.94
CA HIS A 177 0.40 24.38 -14.59
C HIS A 177 1.62 24.47 -15.52
N ASN A 178 1.63 23.71 -16.63
CA ASN A 178 2.73 23.65 -17.60
C ASN A 178 4.09 23.44 -16.93
N ALA A 179 4.18 22.50 -15.97
CA ALA A 179 5.38 22.26 -15.18
C ALA A 179 6.53 21.62 -15.99
N GLY A 180 6.19 21.02 -17.12
CA GLY A 180 7.12 20.30 -17.97
C GLY A 180 7.41 18.90 -17.44
N LYS A 181 8.35 18.20 -18.09
CA LYS A 181 8.72 16.85 -17.71
C LYS A 181 9.54 16.87 -16.42
N HIS A 182 9.17 16.03 -15.46
CA HIS A 182 9.93 15.87 -14.22
C HIS A 182 11.30 15.23 -14.48
N TYR A 183 12.33 15.73 -13.83
CA TYR A 183 13.72 15.28 -14.02
C TYR A 183 14.17 14.16 -13.08
N ALA A 184 13.38 13.81 -12.07
CA ALA A 184 13.72 12.78 -11.08
C ALA A 184 12.53 11.84 -10.82
N SER A 185 12.73 10.86 -9.94
CA SER A 185 11.62 10.10 -9.36
C SER A 185 10.98 10.90 -8.24
N TYR A 186 9.65 10.84 -8.14
CA TYR A 186 8.94 11.47 -7.03
C TYR A 186 9.16 10.72 -5.73
N VAL A 187 9.33 11.49 -4.65
CA VAL A 187 9.30 11.00 -3.28
C VAL A 187 8.22 11.80 -2.55
N PRO A 188 6.99 11.28 -2.41
CA PRO A 188 5.94 11.96 -1.69
C PRO A 188 6.33 12.15 -0.22
N LEU A 189 5.93 13.27 0.35
CA LEU A 189 6.05 13.56 1.77
C LEU A 189 4.65 13.60 2.37
N VAL A 190 4.39 12.73 3.35
CA VAL A 190 3.21 12.83 4.20
C VAL A 190 3.64 13.43 5.54
N HIS A 191 3.06 14.56 5.90
CA HIS A 191 3.52 15.36 7.02
C HIS A 191 2.38 15.83 7.92
N ALA A 192 2.55 15.68 9.23
CA ALA A 192 1.67 16.24 10.25
C ALA A 192 2.19 17.61 10.70
N LEU A 193 1.37 18.65 10.54
CA LEU A 193 1.75 20.03 10.87
C LEU A 193 1.88 20.21 12.39
N ASN A 194 3.03 20.72 12.82
CA ASN A 194 3.31 20.98 14.24
C ASN A 194 3.43 22.50 14.53
N LYS A 195 3.77 22.84 15.77
CA LYS A 195 3.97 24.25 16.19
C LYS A 195 5.00 24.99 15.32
N THR A 196 6.08 24.34 14.89
CA THR A 196 7.07 24.95 13.99
C THR A 196 6.44 25.31 12.64
N ASN A 197 5.60 24.43 12.10
CA ASN A 197 4.94 24.72 10.83
C ASN A 197 3.91 25.85 10.96
N ILE A 198 3.11 25.84 12.02
CA ILE A 198 1.98 26.78 12.15
C ILE A 198 2.39 28.11 12.79
N GLN A 199 3.05 28.07 13.95
CA GLN A 199 3.40 29.26 14.73
C GLN A 199 4.68 29.92 14.20
N ASN A 200 5.73 29.14 13.96
CA ASN A 200 6.99 29.68 13.39
C ASN A 200 6.90 29.86 11.87
N LYS A 201 5.79 29.44 11.25
CA LYS A 201 5.52 29.59 9.81
C LYS A 201 6.66 29.04 8.96
N CYS A 202 7.20 27.89 9.37
CA CYS A 202 8.37 27.27 8.77
C CYS A 202 8.03 25.86 8.29
N LEU A 203 7.99 25.66 6.96
CA LEU A 203 7.96 24.34 6.35
C LEU A 203 9.34 23.99 5.79
N LYS A 204 9.88 22.87 6.27
CA LYS A 204 11.13 22.30 5.79
C LYS A 204 10.87 20.93 5.20
N LEU A 205 11.27 20.72 3.94
CA LEU A 205 11.23 19.42 3.31
C LEU A 205 12.50 18.63 3.65
N PRO A 206 12.38 17.36 4.08
CA PRO A 206 13.53 16.49 4.32
C PRO A 206 14.43 16.35 3.08
N ARG A 207 15.74 16.22 3.27
CA ARG A 207 16.69 16.10 2.16
C ARG A 207 16.35 14.95 1.19
N CYS A 208 15.86 13.83 1.70
CA CYS A 208 15.49 12.67 0.88
C CYS A 208 14.30 12.90 -0.06
N VAL A 209 13.51 13.97 0.14
CA VAL A 209 12.40 14.32 -0.76
C VAL A 209 12.78 15.44 -1.74
N VAL A 210 14.02 15.94 -1.67
CA VAL A 210 14.54 17.02 -2.50
C VAL A 210 15.49 16.42 -3.55
N PRO A 211 15.18 16.54 -4.86
CA PRO A 211 16.07 16.10 -5.92
C PRO A 211 17.47 16.72 -5.80
N GLU A 212 18.51 15.90 -5.99
CA GLU A 212 19.92 16.34 -5.83
C GLU A 212 20.35 17.42 -6.83
N ILE A 213 19.69 17.48 -7.98
CA ILE A 213 19.95 18.44 -9.06
C ILE A 213 19.34 19.82 -8.83
N MET A 214 18.72 20.07 -7.67
CA MET A 214 18.15 21.39 -7.35
C MET A 214 19.23 22.35 -6.84
N ASP A 215 19.12 23.61 -7.26
CA ASP A 215 20.02 24.67 -6.82
C ASP A 215 19.89 24.98 -5.31
N GLY A 216 20.91 25.68 -4.78
CA GLY A 216 20.98 26.11 -3.38
C GLY A 216 19.82 27.02 -2.93
N ASN A 217 19.20 27.70 -3.87
CA ASN A 217 18.05 28.59 -3.73
C ASN A 217 17.42 28.81 -5.10
N GLY A 218 16.20 29.31 -5.12
CA GLY A 218 15.55 29.68 -6.37
C GLY A 218 14.08 29.97 -6.18
N GLU A 219 13.38 30.09 -7.30
CA GLU A 219 11.93 30.29 -7.34
C GLU A 219 11.20 28.95 -7.31
N MET A 220 10.05 28.91 -6.65
CA MET A 220 9.13 27.79 -6.69
C MET A 220 7.68 28.26 -6.82
N LYS A 221 6.84 27.43 -7.42
CA LYS A 221 5.38 27.60 -7.41
C LYS A 221 4.78 26.69 -6.34
N LEU A 222 3.92 27.26 -5.50
CA LEU A 222 3.20 26.53 -4.45
C LEU A 222 1.77 26.32 -4.91
N ILE A 223 1.35 25.06 -5.03
CA ILE A 223 0.03 24.68 -5.54
C ILE A 223 -0.67 23.83 -4.49
N TYR A 224 -1.77 24.33 -3.93
CA TYR A 224 -2.57 23.63 -2.93
C TYR A 224 -3.96 23.29 -3.48
N ASP A 225 -4.31 22.01 -3.51
CA ASP A 225 -5.56 21.45 -4.05
C ASP A 225 -5.96 22.02 -5.42
N ASP A 226 -4.97 22.39 -6.24
CA ASP A 226 -5.11 23.08 -7.54
C ASP A 226 -5.85 24.44 -7.51
N LYS A 227 -6.25 24.93 -6.33
CA LYS A 227 -7.04 26.15 -6.15
C LYS A 227 -6.18 27.36 -5.84
N THR A 228 -5.14 27.15 -5.04
CA THR A 228 -4.20 28.19 -4.65
C THR A 228 -2.91 28.00 -5.44
N ASN A 229 -2.52 29.01 -6.21
CA ASN A 229 -1.26 29.03 -6.94
C ASN A 229 -0.57 30.37 -6.74
N PHE A 230 0.63 30.35 -6.17
CA PHE A 230 1.47 31.53 -6.16
C PHE A 230 2.96 31.18 -6.28
N LYS A 231 3.69 32.14 -6.83
CA LYS A 231 5.15 32.09 -6.95
C LYS A 231 5.79 32.60 -5.67
N ASP A 232 6.79 31.87 -5.19
CA ASP A 232 7.62 32.24 -4.05
C ASP A 232 9.04 31.68 -4.25
N THR A 233 9.83 31.62 -3.19
CA THR A 233 11.22 31.16 -3.20
C THR A 233 11.43 29.98 -2.25
N TYR A 234 12.52 29.26 -2.49
CA TYR A 234 13.03 28.25 -1.58
C TYR A 234 14.52 28.45 -1.31
N SER A 235 15.01 27.80 -0.25
CA SER A 235 16.45 27.75 0.03
C SER A 235 16.85 26.42 0.65
N THR A 236 17.98 25.87 0.22
CA THR A 236 18.63 24.67 0.77
C THR A 236 19.99 25.01 1.39
N ALA A 237 20.70 26.00 0.83
CA ALA A 237 22.06 26.38 1.23
C ALA A 237 22.19 27.04 2.60
N ALA A 238 21.09 27.57 3.16
CA ALA A 238 21.10 28.27 4.44
C ALA A 238 21.02 27.34 5.67
N LEU A 239 20.90 26.02 5.47
CA LEU A 239 20.61 25.09 6.55
C LEU A 239 21.69 24.00 6.68
N PRO A 240 22.33 23.87 7.86
CA PRO A 240 23.30 22.79 8.13
C PRO A 240 22.72 21.38 8.00
N ASP A 241 21.38 21.26 8.05
CA ASP A 241 20.64 20.00 7.99
C ASP A 241 20.32 19.54 6.55
N GLY A 242 20.66 20.34 5.52
CA GLY A 242 20.43 20.02 4.11
C GLY A 242 18.96 19.96 3.70
N ARG A 243 18.04 20.50 4.51
CA ARG A 243 16.60 20.54 4.21
C ARG A 243 16.26 21.72 3.31
N LEU A 244 15.19 21.59 2.54
CA LEU A 244 14.66 22.69 1.72
C LEU A 244 13.65 23.49 2.55
N LEU A 245 13.91 24.77 2.77
CA LEU A 245 12.98 25.73 3.38
C LEU A 245 12.05 26.32 2.32
N VAL A 246 10.75 26.22 2.55
CA VAL A 246 9.70 26.82 1.71
C VAL A 246 9.36 28.21 2.24
N ASN A 247 9.87 29.27 1.61
CA ASN A 247 9.72 30.64 2.13
C ASN A 247 8.27 31.14 2.04
N GLY A 248 7.50 30.67 1.06
CA GLY A 248 6.09 31.03 0.85
C GLY A 248 5.08 30.35 1.77
N TRP A 249 5.53 29.53 2.73
CA TRP A 249 4.64 28.74 3.58
C TRP A 249 3.62 29.58 4.37
N ARG A 250 4.01 30.79 4.82
CA ARG A 250 3.11 31.72 5.53
C ARG A 250 1.84 32.04 4.72
N ARG A 251 1.94 32.11 3.39
CA ARG A 251 0.81 32.46 2.54
C ARG A 251 -0.15 31.27 2.39
N ILE A 252 0.37 30.04 2.27
CA ILE A 252 -0.44 28.80 2.31
C ILE A 252 -1.26 28.74 3.61
N LEU A 253 -0.62 28.99 4.76
CA LEU A 253 -1.33 28.96 6.06
C LEU A 253 -2.51 29.93 6.11
N LYS A 254 -2.36 31.12 5.51
CA LYS A 254 -3.39 32.16 5.50
C LYS A 254 -4.56 31.82 4.59
N GLU A 255 -4.28 31.21 3.43
CA GLU A 255 -5.31 30.92 2.42
C GLU A 255 -6.03 29.60 2.68
N CYS A 256 -5.33 28.60 3.25
CA CYS A 256 -5.84 27.25 3.40
C CYS A 256 -6.36 26.91 4.81
N ASN A 257 -6.32 27.87 5.75
CA ASN A 257 -6.79 27.71 7.15
C ASN A 257 -6.26 26.43 7.83
N LEU A 258 -4.96 26.17 7.68
CA LEU A 258 -4.32 24.97 8.22
C LEU A 258 -4.01 25.12 9.72
N GLU A 259 -4.23 24.03 10.46
CA GLU A 259 -4.07 23.97 11.91
C GLU A 259 -2.99 22.98 12.34
N ILE A 260 -2.59 23.04 13.60
CA ILE A 260 -1.71 22.02 14.20
C ILE A 260 -2.44 20.68 14.16
N GLY A 261 -1.74 19.62 13.78
CA GLY A 261 -2.27 18.27 13.60
C GLY A 261 -2.89 18.02 12.23
N ALA A 262 -3.11 19.05 11.40
CA ALA A 262 -3.50 18.83 10.02
C ALA A 262 -2.42 18.03 9.28
N ARG A 263 -2.83 17.05 8.48
CA ARG A 263 -1.92 16.19 7.72
C ARG A 263 -2.00 16.52 6.24
N LEU A 264 -0.84 16.64 5.61
CA LEU A 264 -0.72 16.98 4.20
C LEU A 264 0.05 15.90 3.46
N ILE A 265 -0.24 15.78 2.18
CA ILE A 265 0.59 15.09 1.21
C ILE A 265 1.23 16.16 0.34
N SER A 266 2.53 16.06 0.11
CA SER A 266 3.25 16.97 -0.76
C SER A 266 4.16 16.23 -1.72
N VAL A 267 4.23 16.70 -2.96
CA VAL A 267 5.11 16.18 -4.00
C VAL A 267 5.88 17.35 -4.60
N LEU A 268 7.21 17.25 -4.55
CA LEU A 268 8.11 18.24 -5.13
C LEU A 268 8.43 17.84 -6.58
N HIS A 269 8.05 18.70 -7.51
CA HIS A 269 8.31 18.54 -8.93
C HIS A 269 9.40 19.52 -9.36
N HIS A 270 10.49 18.98 -9.90
CA HIS A 270 11.52 19.74 -10.60
C HIS A 270 11.44 19.38 -12.08
N GLY A 271 10.95 20.30 -12.90
CA GLY A 271 10.78 20.12 -14.34
C GLY A 271 11.32 21.28 -15.15
N SER A 272 11.17 21.21 -16.47
CA SER A 272 11.74 22.21 -17.38
C SER A 272 11.18 23.61 -17.23
N ALA A 273 9.98 23.77 -16.67
CA ALA A 273 9.39 25.08 -16.39
C ALA A 273 9.70 25.60 -14.98
N GLY A 274 10.52 24.87 -14.21
CA GLY A 274 10.95 25.24 -12.87
C GLY A 274 10.49 24.25 -11.79
N ILE A 275 10.37 24.76 -10.57
CA ILE A 275 10.11 23.95 -9.37
C ILE A 275 8.70 24.22 -8.86
N PHE A 276 7.98 23.15 -8.55
CA PHE A 276 6.60 23.17 -8.10
C PHE A 276 6.47 22.29 -6.85
N LEU A 277 5.79 22.77 -5.82
CA LEU A 277 5.38 21.95 -4.69
C LEU A 277 3.86 21.82 -4.72
N PHE A 278 3.42 20.62 -5.07
CA PHE A 278 2.00 20.26 -5.06
C PHE A 278 1.64 19.76 -3.67
N LEU A 279 0.54 20.27 -3.11
CA LEU A 279 0.06 20.02 -1.76
C LEU A 279 -1.41 19.63 -1.80
N THR A 280 -1.79 18.66 -0.96
CA THR A 280 -3.18 18.34 -0.68
C THR A 280 -3.37 17.95 0.78
N SER A 281 -4.57 18.14 1.32
CA SER A 281 -4.90 17.74 2.68
C SER A 281 -5.43 16.32 2.77
N ILE A 282 -5.10 15.65 3.87
CA ILE A 282 -5.75 14.40 4.28
C ILE A 282 -6.84 14.78 5.28
N PRO A 283 -8.08 14.29 5.11
CA PRO A 283 -9.15 14.54 6.05
C PRO A 283 -8.76 14.19 7.50
N LYS A 284 -9.33 14.94 8.45
CA LYS A 284 -9.20 14.61 9.88
C LYS A 284 -9.79 13.21 10.11
N ARG A 285 -9.18 12.45 11.02
CA ARG A 285 -9.80 11.19 11.46
C ARG A 285 -11.13 11.55 12.11
N GLU A 286 -12.19 10.87 11.70
CA GLU A 286 -13.43 10.88 12.48
C GLU A 286 -13.11 10.14 13.79
N ASP A 287 -13.22 10.85 14.91
CA ASP A 287 -13.12 10.28 16.26
C ASP A 287 -14.39 9.49 16.60
#